data_AF-A0A5K4FCR2-F1
#
_entry.id   AF-A0A5K4FCR2-F1
#
_cell.length_a   1.000
_cell.length_b   1.000
_cell.length_c   1.000
_cell.angle_alpha   90.00
_cell.angle_beta   90.00
_cell.angle_gamma   90.00
#
_symmetry.space_group_name_H-M   'P 1'
#
loop_
_entity.id
_entity.type
_entity.pdbx_description
1 polymer ?
#
loop_
_entity_poly.entity_id
_entity_poly.type
_entity_poly.pdbx_seq_one_letter_code
_entity_poly.pdbx_strand_id
1 'polypeptide(L)' 'MTQNTSIPVNYPMMPPMDDLNKYAHLLQVIEEMGRDIKPTYANNKNAAERLKKNIHTARILVRECVSELERVMKA' A
#
# COMPACT_ATOMS: atom_id res chain seq x y z
N MET A 1 -28.97 30.92 -15.13
CA MET A 1 -28.29 29.93 -15.99
C MET A 1 -26.81 29.94 -15.62
N THR A 2 -26.39 29.20 -14.58
CA THR A 2 -24.99 29.15 -14.15
C THR A 2 -24.25 28.06 -14.95
N GLN A 3 -23.26 28.48 -15.73
CA GLN A 3 -22.41 27.58 -16.52
C GLN A 3 -21.50 26.79 -15.57
N ASN A 4 -21.62 25.47 -15.60
CA ASN A 4 -20.72 24.56 -14.89
C ASN A 4 -19.46 24.36 -15.75
N THR A 5 -18.42 25.14 -15.46
CA THR A 5 -17.10 25.01 -16.08
C THR A 5 -16.47 23.69 -15.62
N SER A 6 -16.51 22.68 -16.48
CA SER A 6 -15.81 21.41 -16.29
C SER A 6 -14.31 21.66 -16.48
N ILE A 7 -13.56 21.71 -15.39
CA ILE A 7 -12.11 21.78 -15.42
C ILE A 7 -11.61 20.38 -15.82
N PRO A 8 -10.88 20.20 -16.93
CA PRO A 8 -10.27 18.93 -17.24
C PRO A 8 -9.14 18.67 -16.22
N VAL A 9 -9.35 17.68 -15.35
CA VAL A 9 -8.31 17.16 -14.47
C VAL A 9 -7.32 16.40 -15.36
N ASN A 10 -6.26 17.10 -15.77
CA ASN A 10 -5.11 16.49 -16.41
C ASN A 10 -4.39 15.65 -15.36
N TYR A 11 -4.59 14.32 -15.37
CA TYR A 11 -3.80 13.39 -14.58
C TYR A 11 -2.44 13.23 -15.25
N PRO A 12 -1.36 13.85 -14.73
CA PRO A 12 -0.05 13.68 -15.33
C PRO A 12 0.41 12.24 -15.08
N MET A 13 0.77 11.57 -16.18
CA MET A 13 1.52 10.30 -16.27
C MET A 13 1.19 9.21 -15.24
N MET A 14 0.43 8.21 -15.69
CA MET A 14 0.27 6.93 -15.02
C MET A 14 1.66 6.36 -14.64
N PRO A 15 1.95 6.12 -13.35
CA PRO A 15 3.19 5.45 -12.95
C PRO A 15 3.25 4.05 -13.59
N PRO A 16 4.45 3.49 -13.81
CA PRO A 16 4.58 2.11 -14.29
C PRO A 16 3.64 1.21 -13.49
N MET A 17 2.82 0.41 -14.17
CA MET A 17 1.78 -0.41 -13.53
C MET A 17 2.35 -1.24 -12.37
N ASP A 18 3.60 -1.67 -12.48
CA ASP A 18 4.34 -2.39 -11.44
C ASP A 18 4.49 -1.60 -10.13
N ASP A 19 4.72 -0.29 -10.20
CA ASP A 19 4.85 0.57 -9.02
C ASP A 19 3.49 0.85 -8.40
N LEU A 20 2.46 1.09 -9.23
CA LEU A 20 1.10 1.22 -8.72
C LEU A 20 0.64 -0.07 -8.04
N ASN A 21 1.02 -1.22 -8.58
CA ASN A 21 0.78 -2.53 -7.99
C ASN A 21 1.50 -2.70 -6.65
N LYS A 22 2.72 -2.18 -6.48
CA LYS A 22 3.46 -2.21 -5.20
C LYS A 22 2.72 -1.43 -4.10
N TYR A 23 2.26 -0.22 -4.40
CA TYR A 23 1.49 0.58 -3.42
C TYR A 23 0.12 -0.05 -3.11
N ALA A 24 -0.57 -0.57 -4.12
CA ALA A 24 -1.83 -1.29 -3.94
C ALA A 24 -1.65 -2.57 -3.10
N HIS A 25 -0.58 -3.32 -3.36
CA HIS A 25 -0.24 -4.51 -2.58
C HIS A 25 0.08 -4.15 -1.12
N LEU A 26 0.82 -3.05 -0.88
CA LEU A 26 1.08 -2.58 0.48
C LEU A 26 -0.22 -2.24 1.22
N LEU A 27 -1.17 -1.55 0.57
CA LEU A 27 -2.49 -1.27 1.14
C LEU A 27 -3.26 -2.55 1.48
N GLN A 28 -3.29 -3.51 0.56
CA GLN A 28 -3.94 -4.81 0.78
C GLN A 28 -3.36 -5.54 1.99
N VAL A 29 -2.03 -5.57 2.13
CA VAL A 29 -1.36 -6.20 3.28
C VAL A 29 -1.73 -5.49 4.59
N ILE A 30 -1.85 -4.17 4.59
CA ILE A 30 -2.28 -3.39 5.77
C ILE A 30 -3.71 -3.75 6.17
N GLU A 31 -4.64 -3.83 5.22
CA GLU A 31 -6.01 -4.25 5.47
C GLU A 31 -6.09 -5.68 6.04
N GLU A 32 -5.30 -6.60 5.49
CA GLU A 32 -5.20 -7.98 5.99
C GLU A 32 -4.67 -8.05 7.42
N MET A 33 -3.62 -7.28 7.74
CA MET A 33 -3.12 -7.18 9.11
C MET A 33 -4.22 -6.70 10.05
N GLY A 34 -4.99 -5.69 9.66
CA GLY A 34 -6.11 -5.17 10.45
C GLY A 34 -7.14 -6.24 10.83
N ARG A 35 -7.43 -7.19 9.93
CA ARG A 35 -8.35 -8.31 10.17
C ARG A 35 -7.79 -9.34 11.16
N ASP A 36 -6.48 -9.55 11.17
CA ASP A 36 -5.82 -10.54 12.02
C ASP A 36 -5.49 -10.03 13.43
N ILE A 37 -5.54 -8.71 13.70
CA ILE A 37 -5.25 -8.14 15.04
C ILE A 37 -6.16 -8.74 16.12
N LYS A 38 -7.49 -8.62 15.96
CA LYS A 38 -8.46 -9.10 16.96
C LYS A 38 -8.35 -10.61 17.25
N PRO A 39 -8.33 -11.52 16.25
CA PRO A 39 -8.17 -12.95 16.52
C PRO A 39 -6.80 -13.31 17.10
N THR A 40 -5.75 -12.54 16.82
CA THR A 40 -4.43 -12.74 17.45
C THR A 40 -4.47 -12.52 18.96
N TYR A 41 -5.16 -11.47 19.43
CA TYR A 41 -5.37 -11.26 20.88
C TYR A 41 -6.22 -12.36 21.53
N ALA A 42 -7.08 -13.04 20.77
CA ALA A 42 -7.84 -14.21 21.24
C ALA A 42 -7.04 -15.53 21.22
N ASN A 43 -5.70 -15.46 21.16
CA ASN A 43 -4.79 -16.60 21.11
C ASN A 43 -4.99 -17.53 19.89
N ASN A 44 -5.47 -16.99 18.76
CA ASN A 44 -5.56 -17.74 17.52
C ASN A 44 -4.19 -17.85 16.85
N LYS A 45 -3.55 -19.02 16.96
CA LYS A 45 -2.22 -19.30 16.40
C LYS A 45 -2.14 -19.05 14.89
N ASN A 46 -3.20 -19.35 14.13
CA ASN A 46 -3.20 -19.15 12.68
C ASN A 46 -3.22 -17.66 12.32
N ALA A 47 -4.02 -16.86 13.04
CA ALA A 47 -4.05 -15.42 12.85
C ALA A 47 -2.71 -14.78 13.21
N ALA A 48 -2.08 -15.24 14.29
CA ALA A 48 -0.76 -14.76 14.70
C ALA A 48 0.32 -15.03 13.63
N GLU A 49 0.33 -16.23 13.04
CA GLU A 49 1.27 -16.57 11.96
C GLU A 49 1.02 -15.76 10.69
N ARG A 50 -0.24 -15.56 10.31
CA ARG A 50 -0.59 -14.68 9.17
C ARG A 50 -0.17 -13.24 9.41
N LEU A 51 -0.45 -12.71 10.60
CA LEU A 51 -0.04 -11.36 10.99
C LEU A 51 1.48 -11.20 10.91
N LYS A 52 2.25 -12.17 11.42
CA LYS A 52 3.72 -12.17 11.34
C LYS A 52 4.22 -12.17 9.90
N LYS A 53 3.63 -12.98 9.02
CA LYS A 53 3.96 -13.02 7.58
C LYS A 53 3.66 -11.68 6.91
N ASN A 54 2.47 -11.12 7.15
CA ASN A 54 2.05 -9.85 6.58
C ASN A 54 2.93 -8.68 7.04
N ILE A 55 3.34 -8.65 8.31
CA ILE A 55 4.31 -7.67 8.82
C ILE A 55 5.65 -7.78 8.08
N HIS A 56 6.12 -9.01 7.83
CA HIS A 56 7.36 -9.22 7.08
C HIS A 56 7.24 -8.72 5.63
N THR A 57 6.16 -9.09 4.94
CA THR A 57 5.88 -8.63 3.57
C THR A 57 5.76 -7.12 3.48
N ALA A 58 5.00 -6.48 4.38
CA ALA A 58 4.88 -5.03 4.45
C ALA A 58 6.23 -4.34 4.62
N ARG A 59 7.13 -4.89 5.44
CA ARG A 59 8.49 -4.36 5.62
C ARG A 59 9.32 -4.42 4.33
N ILE A 60 9.20 -5.49 3.55
CA ILE A 60 9.90 -5.60 2.26
C ILE A 60 9.40 -4.52 1.31
N LEU A 61 8.08 -4.43 1.12
CA LEU A 61 7.44 -3.44 0.24
C LEU A 61 7.80 -2.01 0.64
N VAL A 62 7.78 -1.68 1.93
CA VAL A 62 8.16 -0.35 2.42
C VAL A 62 9.63 -0.03 2.10
N ARG A 63 10.54 -1.01 2.22
CA ARG A 63 11.96 -0.78 1.85
C ARG A 63 12.12 -0.50 0.36
N GLU A 64 11.34 -1.17 -0.49
CA GLU A 64 11.32 -0.91 -1.93
C GLU A 64 10.79 0.50 -2.24
N CYS A 65 9.69 0.92 -1.61
CA CYS A 65 9.15 2.27 -1.75
C CYS A 65 10.13 3.35 -1.28
N VAL A 66 10.82 3.13 -0.14
CA VAL A 66 11.84 4.08 0.35
C VAL A 66 13.01 4.15 -0.63
N SER A 67 13.50 3.02 -1.14
CA SER A 67 14.62 3.01 -2.09
C SER A 67 14.26 3.69 -3.42
N GLU A 68 13.03 3.53 -3.89
CA GLU A 68 12.50 4.27 -5.04
C GLU A 68 12.48 5.79 -4.77
N LEU A 69 11.93 6.21 -3.63
CA LEU A 69 11.90 7.61 -3.23
C LEU A 69 13.31 8.21 -3.16
N GLU A 70 14.28 7.49 -2.59
CA GLU A 70 15.68 7.93 -2.54
C GLU A 70 16.30 8.10 -3.93
N ARG A 71 15.92 7.29 -4.92
CA ARG A 71 16.38 7.43 -6.31
C ARG A 71 15.77 8.66 -6.97
N VAL A 72 14.48 8.89 -6.78
CA VAL A 72 13.76 10.05 -7.33
C VAL A 72 14.24 11.36 -6.70
N MET A 73 14.55 11.37 -5.40
CA MET A 73 15.05 12.56 -4.71
C MET A 73 16.52 12.90 -5.04
N LYS A 74 17.30 11.93 -5.54
CA LYS A 74 18.70 12.12 -5.95
C LYS A 74 18.87 12.41 -7.44
N ALA A 75 17.84 12.13 -8.25
CA ALA A 75 17.77 12.49 -9.67
C ALA A 75 17.34 13.94 -9.85
#